data_AF-A0A497P2E6-F1
#
_entry.id   AF-A0A497P2E6-F1
#
_cell.length_a   1.000
_cell.length_b   1.000
_cell.length_c   1.000
_cell.angle_alpha   90.00
_cell.angle_beta   90.00
_cell.angle_gamma   90.00
#
_symmetry.space_group_name_H-M   'P 1'
#
loop_
_entity.id
_entity.type
_entity.pdbx_description
1 polymer ?
#
loop_
_entity_poly.entity_id
_entity_poly.type
_entity_poly.pdbx_seq_one_letter_code
_entity_poly.pdbx_strand_id
1 'polypeptide(L)'
;MKAQKLFSITLSVLGIGYVLVNLAVLILLGYYLSQRSISSLEAVTQIGGMTLFIIASILLMAVGGLLIVGGIQHYRGNTTHRVILMGVLFTSFYVLCLGIGSALLLSQSDIGAVLLIVSPVLMMVGAAAYVTPSSLFKIIGSIVGIAGAIPLAIGIFTLQPLSLVFTDWDVLFPGPFMSMAFLEGVAVILGAVAVFTHSLLSERKERSVSQTLLSLVGIVYGIDVFIGPLVLSFSLTNLLWKAPWLPPLNGAPYYVYGTTILWSVSLLILAIGGILLTLSSFLEFMFATKNMTKLKLQ
;
A
#
# COMPACT_ATOMS: atom_id res chain seq x y z
N MET A 1 27.74 0.05 8.21
CA MET A 1 26.83 0.98 7.49
C MET A 1 25.97 1.71 8.52
N LYS A 2 25.88 3.06 8.51
CA LYS A 2 25.01 3.79 9.45
C LYS A 2 23.54 3.42 9.18
N ALA A 3 22.75 3.07 10.19
CA ALA A 3 21.36 2.60 10.05
C ALA A 3 20.47 3.52 9.20
N GLN A 4 20.66 4.83 9.31
CA GLN A 4 20.00 5.85 8.48
C GLN A 4 20.25 5.68 6.98
N LYS A 5 21.45 5.23 6.58
CA LYS A 5 21.78 4.96 5.17
C LYS A 5 21.01 3.74 4.66
N LEU A 6 20.90 2.69 5.47
CA LEU A 6 20.11 1.50 5.12
C LEU A 6 18.64 1.88 4.93
N PHE A 7 18.05 2.57 5.91
CA PHE A 7 16.66 3.02 5.86
C PHE A 7 16.35 3.89 4.64
N SER A 8 17.24 4.82 4.29
CA SER A 8 17.11 5.67 3.10
C SER A 8 17.12 4.86 1.80
N ILE A 9 18.01 3.87 1.69
CA ILE A 9 18.08 2.95 0.55
C ILE A 9 16.80 2.13 0.48
N THR A 10 16.34 1.55 1.60
CA THR A 10 15.10 0.79 1.69
C THR A 10 13.91 1.59 1.14
N LEU A 11 13.69 2.81 1.63
CA LEU A 11 12.58 3.65 1.19
C LEU A 11 12.70 4.06 -0.28
N SER A 12 13.92 4.27 -0.77
CA SER A 12 14.15 4.59 -2.18
C SER A 12 13.82 3.41 -3.10
N VAL A 13 14.24 2.20 -2.73
CA VAL A 13 13.96 0.97 -3.49
C VAL A 13 12.46 0.68 -3.48
N LEU A 14 11.79 0.77 -2.33
CA LEU A 14 10.34 0.63 -2.23
C LEU A 14 9.61 1.67 -3.08
N GLY A 15 10.03 2.93 -3.01
CA GLY A 15 9.43 4.01 -3.79
C GLY A 15 9.56 3.81 -5.29
N ILE A 16 10.74 3.38 -5.77
CA ILE A 16 10.96 3.01 -7.18
C ILE A 16 10.05 1.84 -7.57
N GLY A 17 9.96 0.81 -6.72
CA GLY A 17 9.06 -0.33 -6.92
C GLY A 17 7.61 0.11 -7.12
N TYR A 18 7.08 0.94 -6.22
CA TYR A 18 5.72 1.46 -6.35
C TYR A 18 5.50 2.29 -7.62
N VAL A 19 6.46 3.13 -8.00
CA VAL A 19 6.36 3.94 -9.23
C VAL A 19 6.32 3.05 -10.46
N LEU A 20 7.25 2.10 -10.60
CA LEU A 20 7.36 1.27 -11.79
C LEU A 20 6.19 0.28 -11.92
N VAL A 21 5.77 -0.34 -10.82
CA VAL A 21 4.61 -1.24 -10.79
C VAL A 21 3.35 -0.51 -11.23
N ASN A 22 3.10 0.69 -10.69
CA ASN A 22 1.89 1.44 -11.03
C ASN A 22 1.96 2.09 -12.41
N LEU A 23 3.16 2.39 -12.93
CA LEU A 23 3.32 2.80 -14.32
C LEU A 23 2.86 1.71 -15.28
N ALA A 24 3.22 0.46 -15.01
CA ALA A 24 2.79 -0.67 -15.84
C ALA A 24 1.26 -0.88 -15.76
N VAL A 25 0.70 -0.83 -14.56
CA VAL A 25 -0.77 -0.90 -14.35
C VAL A 25 -1.47 0.24 -15.11
N LEU A 26 -0.97 1.46 -15.03
CA LEU A 26 -1.54 2.63 -15.72
C LEU A 26 -1.56 2.46 -17.24
N ILE A 27 -0.48 1.96 -17.83
CA ILE A 27 -0.41 1.70 -19.29
C ILE A 27 -1.40 0.60 -19.69
N LEU A 28 -1.49 -0.49 -18.93
CA LEU A 28 -2.43 -1.58 -19.19
C LEU A 28 -3.89 -1.10 -19.06
N LEU A 29 -4.22 -0.35 -17.99
CA LEU A 29 -5.53 0.23 -17.79
C LEU A 29 -5.91 1.20 -18.92
N GLY A 30 -4.96 2.02 -19.38
CA GLY A 30 -5.17 2.91 -20.53
C GLY A 30 -5.51 2.15 -21.80
N TYR A 31 -4.87 1.00 -22.04
CA TYR A 31 -5.22 0.12 -23.14
C TYR A 31 -6.64 -0.44 -22.98
N TYR A 32 -6.98 -1.00 -21.81
CA TYR A 32 -8.33 -1.53 -21.55
C TYR A 32 -9.42 -0.48 -21.72
N LEU A 33 -9.17 0.75 -21.25
CA LEU A 33 -10.08 1.87 -21.41
C LEU A 33 -10.28 2.23 -22.88
N SER A 34 -9.21 2.23 -23.68
CA SER A 34 -9.25 2.58 -25.10
C SER A 34 -10.07 1.60 -25.96
N GLN A 35 -10.24 0.36 -25.48
CA GLN A 35 -11.02 -0.66 -26.19
C GLN A 35 -12.53 -0.57 -25.94
N ARG A 36 -12.97 0.19 -24.93
CA ARG A 36 -14.38 0.26 -24.55
C ARG A 36 -15.09 1.40 -25.27
N SER A 37 -16.18 1.07 -25.96
CA SER A 37 -17.10 2.04 -26.56
C SER A 37 -18.25 2.38 -25.62
N ILE A 38 -18.69 3.64 -25.62
CA ILE A 38 -19.87 4.08 -24.86
C ILE A 38 -21.12 3.64 -25.61
N SER A 39 -21.70 2.51 -25.21
CA SER A 39 -22.93 1.96 -25.83
C SER A 39 -24.11 1.87 -24.85
N SER A 40 -23.87 1.97 -23.54
CA SER A 40 -24.89 1.83 -22.51
C SER A 40 -24.50 2.59 -21.22
N LEU A 41 -25.45 2.76 -20.30
CA LEU A 41 -25.18 3.31 -18.97
C LEU A 41 -24.19 2.44 -18.19
N GLU A 42 -24.28 1.11 -18.34
CA GLU A 42 -23.33 0.17 -17.74
C GLU A 42 -21.91 0.35 -18.30
N ALA A 43 -21.77 0.61 -19.59
CA ALA A 43 -20.47 0.93 -20.19
C ALA A 43 -19.90 2.22 -19.58
N VAL A 44 -20.73 3.23 -19.30
CA VAL A 44 -20.31 4.48 -18.65
C VAL A 44 -19.83 4.24 -17.22
N THR A 45 -20.55 3.45 -16.43
CA THR A 45 -20.11 3.14 -15.04
C THR A 45 -18.81 2.35 -15.03
N GLN A 46 -18.63 1.40 -15.95
CA GLN A 46 -17.40 0.63 -16.08
C GLN A 46 -16.20 1.50 -16.49
N ILE A 47 -16.39 2.43 -17.44
CA ILE A 47 -15.39 3.44 -17.83
C ILE A 47 -15.04 4.34 -16.64
N GLY A 48 -16.04 4.79 -15.88
CA GLY A 48 -15.84 5.57 -14.66
C GLY A 48 -15.03 4.81 -13.60
N GLY A 49 -15.34 3.53 -13.39
CA GLY A 49 -14.60 2.63 -12.51
C GLY A 49 -13.13 2.50 -12.93
N MET A 50 -12.85 2.19 -14.19
CA MET A 50 -11.48 2.08 -14.71
C MET A 50 -10.71 3.41 -14.61
N THR A 51 -11.38 4.54 -14.82
CA THR A 51 -10.77 5.87 -14.66
C THR A 51 -10.34 6.10 -13.21
N LEU A 52 -11.13 5.67 -12.23
CA LEU A 52 -10.73 5.74 -10.82
C LEU A 52 -9.55 4.84 -10.49
N PHE A 53 -9.43 3.66 -11.12
CA PHE A 53 -8.23 2.82 -11.00
C PHE A 53 -6.99 3.48 -11.59
N ILE A 54 -7.11 4.22 -12.71
CA ILE A 54 -6.00 5.01 -13.27
C ILE A 54 -5.58 6.10 -12.28
N ILE A 55 -6.53 6.85 -11.71
CA ILE A 55 -6.25 7.86 -10.69
C ILE A 55 -5.58 7.21 -9.47
N ALA A 56 -6.06 6.05 -9.04
CA ALA A 56 -5.46 5.28 -7.95
C ALA A 56 -3.99 4.94 -8.26
N SER A 57 -3.67 4.43 -9.45
CA SER A 57 -2.28 4.15 -9.85
C SER A 57 -1.41 5.41 -9.82
N ILE A 58 -1.91 6.56 -10.28
CA ILE A 58 -1.18 7.84 -10.22
C ILE A 58 -0.90 8.25 -8.76
N LEU A 59 -1.89 8.12 -7.87
CA LEU A 59 -1.72 8.41 -6.45
C LEU A 59 -0.66 7.51 -5.81
N LEU A 60 -0.65 6.21 -6.14
CA LEU A 60 0.33 5.29 -5.59
C LEU A 60 1.75 5.53 -6.15
N MET A 61 1.87 5.99 -7.40
CA MET A 61 3.15 6.53 -7.92
C MET A 61 3.62 7.75 -7.14
N ALA A 62 2.69 8.68 -6.79
CA ALA A 62 3.02 9.84 -5.98
C ALA A 62 3.47 9.45 -4.56
N VAL A 63 2.83 8.44 -3.95
CA VAL A 63 3.28 7.84 -2.68
C VAL A 63 4.69 7.26 -2.83
N GLY A 64 4.98 6.54 -3.92
CA GLY A 64 6.33 6.07 -4.22
C GLY A 64 7.37 7.20 -4.27
N GLY A 65 7.01 8.32 -4.91
CA GLY A 65 7.83 9.55 -4.90
C GLY A 65 8.03 10.12 -3.49
N LEU A 66 6.98 10.16 -2.67
CA LEU A 66 7.07 10.60 -1.27
C LEU A 66 7.96 9.68 -0.43
N LEU A 67 7.97 8.37 -0.67
CA LEU A 67 8.88 7.44 0.02
C LEU A 67 10.34 7.76 -0.30
N ILE A 68 10.67 8.02 -1.57
CA ILE A 68 12.02 8.41 -1.99
C ILE A 68 12.43 9.72 -1.30
N VAL A 69 11.56 10.74 -1.37
CA VAL A 69 11.82 12.05 -0.75
C VAL A 69 11.96 11.92 0.77
N GLY A 70 11.09 11.14 1.42
CA GLY A 70 11.12 10.87 2.85
C GLY A 70 12.40 10.15 3.27
N GLY A 71 12.86 9.16 2.50
CA GLY A 71 14.13 8.47 2.73
C GLY A 71 15.34 9.40 2.64
N ILE A 72 15.34 10.32 1.67
CA ILE A 72 16.42 11.32 1.51
C ILE A 72 16.38 12.35 2.66
N GLN A 73 15.18 12.83 3.04
CA GLN A 73 15.02 13.77 4.15
C GLN A 73 15.45 13.16 5.48
N HIS A 74 15.08 11.91 5.73
CA HIS A 74 15.49 11.18 6.93
C HIS A 74 17.01 11.03 7.00
N TYR A 75 17.66 10.70 5.88
CA TYR A 75 19.12 10.63 5.80
C TYR A 75 19.81 11.97 6.11
N ARG A 76 19.20 13.09 5.69
CA ARG A 76 19.70 14.45 5.95
C ARG A 76 19.37 14.95 7.37
N GLY A 77 18.62 14.20 8.17
CA GLY A 77 18.21 14.60 9.52
C GLY A 77 17.07 15.63 9.55
N ASN A 78 16.35 15.83 8.44
CA ASN A 78 15.23 16.75 8.36
C ASN A 78 13.95 16.14 8.92
N THR A 79 13.02 16.98 9.38
CA THR A 79 11.71 16.57 9.89
C THR A 79 10.82 16.01 8.77
N THR A 80 10.41 14.75 8.90
CA THR A 80 9.62 14.01 7.89
C THR A 80 8.11 14.11 8.09
N HIS A 81 7.64 14.85 9.10
CA HIS A 81 6.23 14.87 9.50
C HIS A 81 5.27 15.27 8.37
N ARG A 82 5.67 16.24 7.52
CA ARG A 82 4.86 16.66 6.37
C ARG A 82 4.75 15.58 5.30
N VAL A 83 5.84 14.87 5.05
CA VAL A 83 5.89 13.77 4.06
C VAL A 83 5.03 12.60 4.52
N ILE A 84 5.08 12.26 5.82
CA ILE A 84 4.27 11.20 6.41
C ILE A 84 2.77 11.53 6.30
N LEU A 85 2.37 12.75 6.69
CA LEU A 85 0.97 13.17 6.59
C LEU A 85 0.46 13.13 5.14
N MET A 86 1.23 13.66 4.19
CA MET A 86 0.87 13.61 2.77
C MET A 86 0.79 12.17 2.25
N GLY A 87 1.70 11.30 2.69
CA GLY A 87 1.69 9.88 2.37
C GLY A 87 0.40 9.19 2.84
N VAL A 88 -0.02 9.44 4.08
CA VAL A 88 -1.28 8.89 4.63
C VAL A 88 -2.49 9.39 3.86
N LEU A 89 -2.54 10.69 3.51
CA LEU A 89 -3.63 11.26 2.73
C LEU A 89 -3.69 10.64 1.33
N PHE A 90 -2.59 10.62 0.57
CA PHE A 90 -2.58 10.01 -0.77
C PHE A 90 -2.89 8.52 -0.74
N THR A 91 -2.41 7.80 0.26
CA THR A 91 -2.72 6.37 0.45
C THR A 91 -4.21 6.17 0.75
N SER A 92 -4.82 7.05 1.54
CA SER A 92 -6.26 6.98 1.82
C SER A 92 -7.09 7.33 0.58
N PHE A 93 -6.71 8.36 -0.17
CA PHE A 93 -7.35 8.69 -1.44
C PHE A 93 -7.19 7.58 -2.48
N TYR A 94 -6.03 6.92 -2.51
CA TYR A 94 -5.78 5.74 -3.33
C TYR A 94 -6.79 4.63 -3.05
N VAL A 95 -6.93 4.23 -1.78
CA VAL A 95 -7.87 3.17 -1.39
C VAL A 95 -9.32 3.61 -1.65
N LEU A 96 -9.66 4.88 -1.42
CA LEU A 96 -10.99 5.42 -1.74
C LEU A 96 -11.30 5.30 -3.24
N CYS A 97 -10.33 5.62 -4.10
CA CYS A 97 -10.47 5.47 -5.55
C CYS A 97 -10.68 3.99 -5.93
N LEU A 98 -9.95 3.07 -5.30
CA LEU A 98 -10.17 1.63 -5.51
C LEU A 98 -11.55 1.19 -5.03
N GLY A 99 -12.02 1.65 -3.86
CA GLY A 99 -13.32 1.30 -3.31
C GLY A 99 -14.48 1.77 -4.20
N ILE A 100 -14.48 3.07 -4.56
CA ILE A 100 -15.50 3.63 -5.46
C ILE A 100 -15.39 3.00 -6.85
N GLY A 101 -14.17 2.85 -7.38
CA GLY A 101 -13.95 2.21 -8.68
C GLY A 101 -14.48 0.78 -8.72
N SER A 102 -14.24 0.02 -7.66
CA SER A 102 -14.75 -1.35 -7.53
C SER A 102 -16.28 -1.37 -7.44
N ALA A 103 -16.88 -0.46 -6.68
CA ALA A 103 -18.34 -0.33 -6.58
C ALA A 103 -18.99 0.04 -7.92
N LEU A 104 -18.29 0.77 -8.80
CA LEU A 104 -18.78 1.08 -10.15
C LEU A 104 -18.63 -0.07 -11.15
N LEU A 105 -17.63 -0.94 -10.95
CA LEU A 105 -17.41 -2.13 -11.77
C LEU A 105 -18.33 -3.28 -11.37
N LEU A 106 -18.71 -3.36 -10.10
CA LEU A 106 -19.65 -4.34 -9.58
C LEU A 106 -21.09 -3.88 -9.82
N SER A 107 -21.92 -4.75 -10.39
CA SER A 107 -23.35 -4.49 -10.61
C SER A 107 -24.18 -4.47 -9.33
N GLN A 108 -23.62 -4.98 -8.21
CA GLN A 108 -24.24 -4.99 -6.89
C GLN A 108 -23.24 -4.48 -5.84
N SER A 109 -23.75 -3.80 -4.82
CA SER A 109 -22.93 -3.26 -3.74
C SER A 109 -22.32 -4.39 -2.90
N ASP A 110 -21.06 -4.71 -3.15
CA ASP A 110 -20.28 -5.63 -2.32
C ASP A 110 -19.87 -4.95 -1.01
N ILE A 111 -19.91 -5.71 0.09
CA ILE A 111 -19.55 -5.19 1.41
C ILE A 111 -18.08 -4.77 1.47
N GLY A 112 -17.19 -5.47 0.77
CA GLY A 112 -15.79 -5.12 0.65
C GLY A 112 -15.59 -3.77 -0.01
N ALA A 113 -16.31 -3.50 -1.11
CA ALA A 113 -16.27 -2.20 -1.78
C ALA A 113 -16.73 -1.07 -0.85
N VAL A 114 -17.82 -1.26 -0.10
CA VAL A 114 -18.30 -0.28 0.89
C VAL A 114 -17.27 -0.03 1.99
N LEU A 115 -16.64 -1.10 2.51
CA LEU A 115 -15.61 -0.99 3.53
C LEU A 115 -14.38 -0.23 3.00
N LEU A 116 -13.97 -0.48 1.75
CA LEU A 116 -12.90 0.28 1.07
C LEU A 116 -13.27 1.75 0.78
N ILE A 117 -14.53 2.15 0.90
CA ILE A 117 -14.97 3.56 0.79
C ILE A 117 -14.99 4.24 2.16
N VAL A 118 -15.66 3.62 3.13
CA VAL A 118 -15.86 4.22 4.46
C VAL A 118 -14.54 4.29 5.25
N SER A 119 -13.71 3.26 5.15
CA SER A 119 -12.53 3.13 6.00
C SER A 119 -11.44 4.16 5.68
N PRO A 120 -11.12 4.46 4.40
CA PRO A 120 -10.17 5.54 4.09
C PRO A 120 -10.66 6.93 4.51
N VAL A 121 -11.98 7.17 4.51
CA VAL A 121 -12.54 8.43 5.03
C VAL A 121 -12.26 8.55 6.53
N LEU A 122 -12.51 7.48 7.30
CA LEU A 122 -12.16 7.44 8.72
C LEU A 122 -10.66 7.60 8.95
N MET A 123 -9.81 6.97 8.13
CA MET A 123 -8.35 7.14 8.19
C MET A 123 -7.92 8.60 7.98
N MET A 124 -8.50 9.29 6.99
CA MET A 124 -8.19 10.71 6.75
C MET A 124 -8.62 11.60 7.92
N VAL A 125 -9.82 11.39 8.45
CA VAL A 125 -10.33 12.13 9.63
C VAL A 125 -9.44 11.86 10.85
N GLY A 126 -9.08 10.60 11.08
CA GLY A 126 -8.21 10.17 12.16
C GLY A 126 -6.82 10.80 12.06
N ALA A 127 -6.20 10.79 10.88
CA ALA A 127 -4.91 11.41 10.62
C ALA A 127 -4.94 12.93 10.81
N ALA A 128 -5.99 13.61 10.31
CA ALA A 128 -6.15 15.06 10.48
C ALA A 128 -6.31 15.43 11.96
N ALA A 129 -7.13 14.70 12.70
CA ALA A 129 -7.29 14.88 14.15
C ALA A 129 -5.97 14.62 14.90
N TYR A 130 -5.21 13.59 14.51
CA TYR A 130 -3.95 13.23 15.18
C TYR A 130 -2.87 14.31 15.07
N VAL A 131 -2.80 15.03 13.95
CA VAL A 131 -1.79 16.09 13.75
C VAL A 131 -2.12 17.37 14.52
N THR A 132 -3.33 17.49 15.05
CA THR A 132 -3.74 18.65 15.84
C THR A 132 -2.94 18.72 17.17
N PRO A 133 -2.48 19.90 17.61
CA PRO A 133 -1.59 20.02 18.77
C PRO A 133 -2.20 19.59 20.11
N SER A 134 -3.53 19.48 20.21
CA SER A 134 -4.23 19.09 21.43
C SER A 134 -4.17 17.57 21.70
N SER A 135 -3.89 17.20 22.96
CA SER A 135 -3.81 15.79 23.40
C SER A 135 -5.14 15.04 23.21
N LEU A 136 -6.27 15.70 23.47
CA LEU A 136 -7.60 15.12 23.27
C LEU A 136 -7.85 14.79 21.79
N PHE A 137 -7.42 15.67 20.87
CA PHE A 137 -7.53 15.41 19.43
C PHE A 137 -6.62 14.28 18.95
N LYS A 138 -5.44 14.10 19.57
CA LYS A 138 -4.57 12.94 19.30
C LYS A 138 -5.22 11.61 19.70
N ILE A 139 -5.89 11.58 20.84
CA ILE A 139 -6.63 10.39 21.31
C ILE A 139 -7.81 10.11 20.38
N ILE A 140 -8.63 11.12 20.08
CA ILE A 140 -9.76 10.97 19.14
C ILE A 140 -9.25 10.46 17.78
N GLY A 141 -8.21 11.10 17.23
CA GLY A 141 -7.64 10.70 15.95
C GLY A 141 -7.14 9.26 15.94
N SER A 142 -6.56 8.81 17.04
CA SER A 142 -6.10 7.42 17.19
C SER A 142 -7.26 6.41 17.31
N ILE A 143 -8.33 6.76 18.04
CA ILE A 143 -9.54 5.92 18.15
C ILE A 143 -10.23 5.81 16.80
N VAL A 144 -10.41 6.94 16.10
CA VAL A 144 -10.98 6.97 14.74
C VAL A 144 -10.10 6.18 13.77
N GLY A 145 -8.76 6.26 13.93
CA GLY A 145 -7.81 5.43 13.20
C GLY A 145 -8.04 3.93 13.42
N ILE A 146 -8.19 3.46 14.65
CA ILE A 146 -8.50 2.05 14.92
C ILE A 146 -9.86 1.65 14.33
N ALA A 147 -10.87 2.51 14.50
CA ALA A 147 -12.21 2.29 13.96
C ALA A 147 -12.23 2.23 12.43
N GLY A 148 -11.31 2.91 11.74
CA GLY A 148 -11.10 2.78 10.30
C GLY A 148 -10.22 1.59 9.91
N ALA A 149 -9.24 1.20 10.74
CA ALA A 149 -8.27 0.14 10.41
C ALA A 149 -8.91 -1.24 10.34
N ILE A 150 -9.80 -1.55 11.27
CA ILE A 150 -10.50 -2.84 11.33
C ILE A 150 -11.37 -3.07 10.07
N PRO A 151 -12.31 -2.19 9.70
CA PRO A 151 -13.09 -2.36 8.48
C PRO A 151 -12.21 -2.30 7.22
N LEU A 152 -11.12 -1.50 7.22
CA LEU A 152 -10.19 -1.48 6.10
C LEU A 152 -9.55 -2.85 5.88
N ALA A 153 -9.06 -3.48 6.96
CA ALA A 153 -8.49 -4.83 6.89
C ALA A 153 -9.52 -5.82 6.32
N ILE A 154 -10.76 -5.79 6.83
CA ILE A 154 -11.83 -6.66 6.31
C ILE A 154 -12.08 -6.40 4.82
N GLY A 155 -12.16 -5.14 4.38
CA GLY A 155 -12.35 -4.79 2.97
C GLY A 155 -11.21 -5.27 2.07
N ILE A 156 -9.96 -5.17 2.53
CA ILE A 156 -8.77 -5.70 1.85
C ILE A 156 -8.84 -7.23 1.71
N PHE A 157 -9.36 -7.92 2.72
CA PHE A 157 -9.53 -9.37 2.70
C PHE A 157 -10.60 -9.85 1.74
N THR A 158 -11.73 -9.13 1.68
CA THR A 158 -12.90 -9.59 0.94
C THR A 158 -12.83 -9.21 -0.52
N LEU A 159 -12.15 -8.11 -0.87
CA LEU A 159 -12.11 -7.61 -2.23
C LEU A 159 -10.66 -7.54 -2.75
N GLN A 160 -10.44 -8.09 -3.95
CA GLN A 160 -9.21 -7.93 -4.71
C GLN A 160 -9.47 -6.95 -5.86
N PRO A 161 -9.19 -5.64 -5.71
CA PRO A 161 -9.70 -4.64 -6.65
C PRO A 161 -9.19 -4.86 -8.08
N LEU A 162 -7.94 -5.28 -8.23
CA LEU A 162 -7.33 -5.46 -9.55
C LEU A 162 -7.92 -6.64 -10.34
N SER A 163 -8.42 -7.68 -9.68
CA SER A 163 -9.07 -8.80 -10.37
C SER A 163 -10.39 -8.39 -11.02
N LEU A 164 -11.03 -7.32 -10.53
CA LEU A 164 -12.23 -6.75 -11.13
C LEU A 164 -11.96 -6.09 -12.49
N VAL A 165 -10.73 -5.60 -12.71
CA VAL A 165 -10.36 -4.96 -13.98
C VAL A 165 -9.71 -5.97 -14.94
N PHE A 166 -8.87 -6.86 -14.41
CA PHE A 166 -8.16 -7.89 -15.18
C PHE A 166 -8.86 -9.25 -15.06
N THR A 167 -10.19 -9.28 -15.23
CA THR A 167 -11.02 -10.47 -15.00
C THR A 167 -10.60 -11.66 -15.87
N ASP A 168 -10.18 -11.39 -17.11
CA ASP A 168 -9.82 -12.43 -18.09
C ASP A 168 -8.39 -12.96 -17.95
N TRP A 169 -7.61 -12.47 -16.97
CA TRP A 169 -6.19 -12.82 -16.84
C TRP A 169 -5.95 -14.12 -16.08
N ASP A 170 -6.93 -14.59 -15.30
CA ASP A 170 -6.77 -15.77 -14.41
C ASP A 170 -5.48 -15.68 -13.56
N VAL A 171 -5.16 -14.46 -13.12
CA VAL A 171 -3.99 -14.14 -12.31
C VAL A 171 -4.42 -13.99 -10.87
N LEU A 172 -3.66 -14.59 -9.95
CA LEU A 172 -3.84 -14.39 -8.52
C LEU A 172 -3.36 -12.99 -8.13
N PHE A 173 -4.29 -12.03 -8.08
CA PHE A 173 -4.00 -10.70 -7.59
C PHE A 173 -3.91 -10.70 -6.07
N PRO A 174 -2.81 -10.21 -5.49
CA PRO A 174 -2.70 -10.04 -4.05
C PRO A 174 -3.55 -8.82 -3.60
N GLY A 175 -3.36 -8.35 -2.37
CA GLY A 175 -4.01 -7.17 -1.81
C GLY A 175 -3.72 -5.87 -2.57
N PRO A 176 -4.43 -4.78 -2.24
CA PRO A 176 -4.40 -3.55 -3.02
C PRO A 176 -3.01 -2.90 -3.09
N PHE A 177 -2.08 -3.16 -2.18
CA PHE A 177 -0.71 -2.62 -2.30
C PHE A 177 0.26 -3.56 -3.01
N MET A 178 -0.27 -4.51 -3.79
CA MET A 178 0.47 -5.60 -4.42
C MET A 178 1.14 -6.53 -3.40
N SER A 179 0.65 -6.52 -2.16
CA SER A 179 1.14 -7.29 -1.02
C SER A 179 0.07 -8.29 -0.56
N MET A 180 0.41 -9.31 0.21
CA MET A 180 -0.57 -10.28 0.69
C MET A 180 -1.67 -9.61 1.52
N ALA A 181 -2.92 -9.66 1.03
CA ALA A 181 -4.09 -9.05 1.70
C ALA A 181 -4.17 -9.35 3.20
N PHE A 182 -3.77 -10.57 3.61
CA PHE A 182 -3.71 -10.95 5.01
C PHE A 182 -2.73 -10.15 5.85
N LEU A 183 -1.47 -10.08 5.42
CA LEU A 183 -0.45 -9.37 6.17
C LEU A 183 -0.64 -7.86 6.07
N GLU A 184 -1.22 -7.38 4.97
CA GLU A 184 -1.59 -5.99 4.79
C GLU A 184 -2.64 -5.55 5.84
N GLY A 185 -3.72 -6.33 5.99
CA GLY A 185 -4.74 -6.07 7.02
C GLY A 185 -4.16 -6.09 8.44
N VAL A 186 -3.26 -7.03 8.74
CA VAL A 186 -2.55 -7.09 10.02
C VAL A 186 -1.67 -5.85 10.23
N ALA A 187 -0.92 -5.43 9.21
CA ALA A 187 -0.05 -4.25 9.29
C ALA A 187 -0.84 -2.96 9.52
N VAL A 188 -2.02 -2.81 8.88
CA VAL A 188 -2.94 -1.69 9.09
C VAL A 188 -3.43 -1.61 10.54
N ILE A 189 -3.86 -2.74 11.11
CA ILE A 189 -4.32 -2.81 12.51
C ILE A 189 -3.16 -2.50 13.47
N LEU A 190 -2.00 -3.14 13.27
CA LEU A 190 -0.82 -2.91 14.10
C LEU A 190 -0.35 -1.45 14.03
N GLY A 191 -0.42 -0.83 12.86
CA GLY A 191 -0.09 0.58 12.67
C GLY A 191 -1.01 1.50 13.49
N ALA A 192 -2.32 1.27 13.42
CA ALA A 192 -3.29 2.05 14.22
C ALA A 192 -3.08 1.86 15.73
N VAL A 193 -2.80 0.63 16.18
CA VAL A 193 -2.47 0.34 17.58
C VAL A 193 -1.18 1.06 17.99
N ALA A 194 -0.13 1.02 17.16
CA ALA A 194 1.13 1.70 17.44
C ALA A 194 0.94 3.22 17.61
N VAL A 195 0.14 3.85 16.75
CA VAL A 195 -0.21 5.28 16.84
C VAL A 195 -0.98 5.60 18.11
N PHE A 196 -1.96 4.76 18.46
CA PHE A 196 -2.75 4.90 19.69
C PHE A 196 -1.87 4.80 20.94
N THR A 197 -1.03 3.76 21.02
CA THR A 197 -0.06 3.57 22.10
C THR A 197 0.90 4.76 22.20
N HIS A 198 1.39 5.28 21.07
CA HIS A 198 2.22 6.48 21.06
C HIS A 198 1.46 7.70 21.60
N SER A 199 0.18 7.87 21.27
CA SER A 199 -0.62 9.00 21.78
C SER A 199 -0.77 8.98 23.30
N LEU A 200 -0.92 7.79 23.90
CA LEU A 200 -1.08 7.62 25.35
C LEU A 200 0.25 7.71 26.11
N LEU A 201 1.33 7.21 25.52
CA LEU A 201 2.64 7.10 26.19
C LEU A 201 3.60 8.26 25.87
N SER A 202 3.23 9.16 24.96
CA SER A 202 4.03 10.33 24.53
C SER A 202 4.55 11.20 25.70
N GLU A 203 3.86 11.21 26.84
CA GLU A 203 4.24 12.00 28.02
C GLU A 203 5.10 11.24 29.05
N ARG A 204 5.31 9.93 28.89
CA ARG A 204 6.14 9.09 29.79
C ARG A 204 7.45 8.67 29.12
N LYS A 205 8.46 8.33 29.93
CA LYS A 205 9.79 7.80 29.52
C LYS A 205 9.76 6.51 28.65
N GLU A 206 8.58 6.02 28.24
CA GLU A 206 8.33 4.74 27.55
C GLU A 206 8.38 4.84 26.01
N ARG A 207 9.19 5.77 25.48
CA ARG A 207 9.39 5.98 24.03
C ARG A 207 9.84 4.70 23.31
N SER A 208 10.49 3.78 24.02
CA SER A 208 10.92 2.49 23.51
C SER A 208 9.76 1.59 23.07
N VAL A 209 8.59 1.62 23.74
CA VAL A 209 7.44 0.74 23.42
C VAL A 209 6.87 1.09 22.04
N SER A 210 6.71 2.38 21.77
CA SER A 210 6.25 2.85 20.45
C SER A 210 7.22 2.48 19.33
N GLN A 211 8.54 2.54 19.58
CA GLN A 211 9.57 2.15 18.61
C GLN A 211 9.53 0.65 18.32
N THR A 212 9.32 -0.18 19.35
CA THR A 212 9.17 -1.63 19.19
C THR A 212 7.93 -1.97 18.35
N LEU A 213 6.79 -1.31 18.60
CA LEU A 213 5.56 -1.51 17.82
C LEU A 213 5.73 -1.07 16.36
N LEU A 214 6.34 0.10 16.12
CA LEU A 214 6.64 0.56 14.76
C LEU A 214 7.60 -0.38 14.03
N SER A 215 8.59 -0.93 14.73
CA SER A 215 9.50 -1.93 14.15
C SER A 215 8.75 -3.23 13.81
N LEU A 216 7.80 -3.66 14.64
CA LEU A 216 6.95 -4.81 14.36
C LEU A 216 6.07 -4.58 13.11
N VAL A 217 5.47 -3.40 12.98
CA VAL A 217 4.73 -3.00 11.77
C VAL A 217 5.63 -3.09 10.54
N GLY A 218 6.85 -2.56 10.62
CA GLY A 218 7.83 -2.62 9.54
C GLY A 218 8.25 -4.04 9.16
N ILE A 219 8.36 -4.96 10.14
CA ILE A 219 8.64 -6.38 9.88
C ILE A 219 7.47 -7.05 9.15
N VAL A 220 6.25 -6.90 9.69
CA VAL A 220 5.05 -7.52 9.10
C VAL A 220 4.83 -7.01 7.68
N TYR A 221 4.90 -5.69 7.50
CA TYR A 221 4.75 -5.08 6.18
C TYR A 221 5.92 -5.38 5.23
N GLY A 222 7.14 -5.52 5.74
CA GLY A 222 8.30 -5.93 4.94
C GLY A 222 8.16 -7.34 4.37
N ILE A 223 7.68 -8.29 5.19
CA ILE A 223 7.37 -9.66 4.76
C ILE A 223 6.21 -9.64 3.75
N ASP A 224 5.21 -8.81 4.01
CA ASP A 224 4.04 -8.64 3.14
C ASP A 224 4.42 -8.19 1.72
N VAL A 225 5.19 -7.10 1.63
CA VAL A 225 5.71 -6.51 0.39
C VAL A 225 6.83 -7.35 -0.24
N PHE A 226 7.36 -8.35 0.47
CA PHE A 226 8.24 -9.35 -0.13
C PHE A 226 7.45 -10.47 -0.82
N ILE A 227 6.49 -11.09 -0.12
CA ILE A 227 5.79 -12.28 -0.60
C ILE A 227 4.77 -11.93 -1.68
N GLY A 228 3.94 -10.90 -1.47
CA GLY A 228 2.86 -10.55 -2.39
C GLY A 228 3.34 -10.23 -3.81
N PRO A 229 4.34 -9.34 -3.99
CA PRO A 229 4.87 -9.03 -5.31
C PRO A 229 5.52 -10.23 -6.00
N LEU A 230 6.15 -11.14 -5.25
CA LEU A 230 6.70 -12.38 -5.82
C LEU A 230 5.61 -13.29 -6.38
N VAL A 231 4.53 -13.51 -5.61
CA VAL A 231 3.39 -14.33 -6.05
C VAL A 231 2.77 -13.75 -7.33
N LEU A 232 2.56 -12.43 -7.37
CA LEU A 232 2.03 -11.76 -8.55
C LEU A 232 3.01 -11.83 -9.73
N SER A 233 4.31 -11.62 -9.49
CA SER A 233 5.33 -11.70 -10.54
C SER A 233 5.38 -13.07 -11.19
N PHE A 234 5.35 -14.15 -10.40
CA PHE A 234 5.32 -15.50 -10.95
C PHE A 234 4.03 -15.80 -11.71
N SER A 235 2.89 -15.28 -11.24
CA SER A 235 1.61 -15.39 -11.93
C SER A 235 1.62 -14.67 -13.29
N LEU A 236 2.17 -13.46 -13.35
CA LEU A 236 2.36 -12.72 -14.60
C LEU A 236 3.36 -13.40 -15.53
N THR A 237 4.45 -13.97 -14.99
CA THR A 237 5.42 -14.74 -15.77
C THR A 237 4.77 -15.98 -16.39
N ASN A 238 3.92 -16.68 -15.63
CA ASN A 238 3.14 -17.81 -16.14
C ASN A 238 2.17 -17.37 -17.26
N LEU A 239 1.52 -16.21 -17.11
CA LEU A 239 0.68 -15.62 -18.14
C LEU A 239 1.46 -15.31 -19.42
N LEU A 240 2.64 -14.69 -19.28
CA LEU A 240 3.54 -14.37 -20.38
C LEU A 240 4.03 -15.61 -21.13
N TRP A 241 4.29 -16.70 -20.41
CA TRP A 241 4.68 -17.98 -21.00
C TRP A 241 3.55 -18.60 -21.84
N LYS A 242 2.30 -18.44 -21.39
CA LYS A 242 1.10 -18.94 -22.08
C LYS A 242 0.63 -18.03 -23.22
N ALA A 243 1.07 -16.78 -23.26
CA ALA A 243 0.61 -15.77 -24.22
C ALA A 243 0.60 -16.21 -25.70
N PRO A 244 1.57 -17.00 -26.23
CA PRO A 244 1.52 -17.43 -27.62
C PRO A 244 0.37 -18.39 -27.95
N TRP A 245 -0.25 -18.99 -26.92
CA TRP A 245 -1.23 -20.07 -27.07
C TRP A 245 -2.59 -19.74 -26.48
N LEU A 246 -2.64 -18.90 -25.44
CA LEU A 246 -3.85 -18.66 -24.65
C LEU A 246 -4.14 -17.17 -24.44
N PRO A 247 -5.42 -16.76 -24.45
CA PRO A 247 -5.82 -15.41 -24.03
C PRO A 247 -5.42 -15.15 -22.57
N PRO A 248 -5.36 -13.88 -22.13
CA PRO A 248 -5.76 -12.67 -22.84
C PRO A 248 -4.62 -11.97 -23.60
N LEU A 249 -3.38 -12.46 -23.49
CA LEU A 249 -2.23 -11.86 -24.18
C LEU A 249 -2.04 -12.37 -25.61
N ASN A 250 -2.70 -13.48 -25.97
CA ASN A 250 -2.67 -13.97 -27.34
C ASN A 250 -3.29 -12.95 -28.30
N GLY A 251 -2.53 -12.53 -29.32
CA GLY A 251 -2.97 -11.52 -30.29
C GLY A 251 -3.00 -10.08 -29.75
N ALA A 252 -2.61 -9.85 -28.49
CA ALA A 252 -2.51 -8.50 -27.94
C ALA A 252 -1.36 -7.70 -28.61
N PRO A 253 -1.45 -6.36 -28.70
CA PRO A 253 -0.37 -5.54 -29.22
C PRO A 253 0.94 -5.75 -28.47
N TYR A 254 2.08 -5.65 -29.18
CA TYR A 254 3.42 -5.88 -28.61
C TYR A 254 3.70 -5.04 -27.36
N TYR A 255 3.22 -3.80 -27.31
CA TYR A 255 3.43 -2.94 -26.14
C TYR A 255 2.66 -3.43 -24.90
N VAL A 256 1.53 -4.13 -25.05
CA VAL A 256 0.80 -4.74 -23.92
C VAL A 256 1.65 -5.87 -23.33
N TYR A 257 2.19 -6.74 -24.19
CA TYR A 257 3.11 -7.81 -23.79
C TYR A 257 4.36 -7.27 -23.08
N GLY A 258 5.01 -6.26 -23.68
CA GLY A 258 6.16 -5.59 -23.09
C GLY A 258 5.85 -4.91 -21.74
N THR A 259 4.67 -4.32 -21.61
CA THR A 259 4.22 -3.71 -20.35
C THR A 259 3.98 -4.76 -19.27
N THR A 260 3.45 -5.94 -19.62
CA THR A 260 3.30 -7.06 -18.67
C THR A 260 4.66 -7.58 -18.19
N ILE A 261 5.67 -7.64 -19.07
CA ILE A 261 7.05 -7.95 -18.66
C ILE A 261 7.57 -6.88 -17.69
N LEU A 262 7.41 -5.61 -18.04
CA LEU A 262 7.80 -4.49 -17.18
C LEU A 262 7.14 -4.61 -15.80
N TRP A 263 5.85 -4.94 -15.76
CA TRP A 263 5.11 -5.13 -14.52
C TRP A 263 5.72 -6.24 -13.66
N SER A 264 5.95 -7.42 -14.26
CA SER A 264 6.56 -8.57 -13.57
C SER A 264 7.95 -8.23 -13.00
N VAL A 265 8.83 -7.62 -13.79
CA VAL A 265 10.18 -7.24 -13.32
C VAL A 265 10.12 -6.17 -12.23
N SER A 266 9.21 -5.21 -12.34
CA SER A 266 9.05 -4.14 -11.34
C SER A 266 8.59 -4.68 -9.98
N LEU A 267 7.80 -5.75 -9.97
CA LEU A 267 7.40 -6.44 -8.74
C LEU A 267 8.60 -7.09 -8.02
N LEU A 268 9.63 -7.53 -8.74
CA LEU A 268 10.87 -8.02 -8.13
C LEU A 268 11.63 -6.90 -7.40
N ILE A 269 11.63 -5.69 -7.95
CA ILE A 269 12.23 -4.51 -7.28
C ILE A 269 11.49 -4.22 -5.98
N LEU A 270 10.15 -4.28 -6.01
CA LEU A 270 9.32 -4.11 -4.83
C LEU A 270 9.60 -5.21 -3.78
N ALA A 271 9.76 -6.46 -4.20
CA ALA A 271 10.13 -7.58 -3.33
C ALA A 271 11.51 -7.39 -2.66
N ILE A 272 12.51 -6.88 -3.39
CA ILE A 272 13.81 -6.50 -2.82
C ILE A 272 13.63 -5.40 -1.77
N GLY A 273 12.77 -4.42 -2.03
CA GLY A 273 12.39 -3.40 -1.06
C GLY A 273 11.79 -3.98 0.23
N GLY A 274 10.90 -4.98 0.11
CA GLY A 274 10.34 -5.72 1.25
C GLY A 274 11.40 -6.44 2.09
N ILE A 275 12.36 -7.11 1.45
CA ILE A 275 13.51 -7.74 2.15
C ILE A 275 14.30 -6.67 2.92
N LEU A 276 14.66 -5.57 2.27
CA LEU A 276 15.42 -4.50 2.89
C LEU A 276 14.66 -3.88 4.07
N LEU A 277 13.34 -3.71 3.96
CA LEU A 277 12.49 -3.19 5.04
C LEU A 277 12.43 -4.15 6.22
N THR A 278 12.32 -5.44 5.94
CA THR A 278 12.31 -6.48 6.98
C THR A 278 13.63 -6.44 7.76
N LEU A 279 14.76 -6.42 7.05
CA LEU A 279 16.09 -6.36 7.66
C LEU A 279 16.32 -5.08 8.46
N SER A 280 15.93 -3.91 7.92
CA SER A 280 16.08 -2.64 8.65
C SER A 280 15.21 -2.61 9.92
N SER A 281 13.96 -3.06 9.82
CA SER A 281 13.03 -3.09 10.94
C SER A 281 13.45 -4.09 12.01
N PHE A 282 14.03 -5.23 11.62
CA PHE A 282 14.60 -6.21 12.56
C PHE A 282 15.79 -5.63 13.34
N LEU A 283 16.69 -4.89 12.66
CA LEU A 283 17.79 -4.20 13.33
C LEU A 283 17.27 -3.16 14.33
N GLU A 284 16.28 -2.34 13.94
CA GLU A 284 15.67 -1.35 14.84
C GLU A 284 14.98 -2.00 16.05
N PHE A 285 14.27 -3.11 15.83
CA PHE A 285 13.66 -3.90 16.90
C PHE A 285 14.70 -4.40 17.91
N MET A 286 15.82 -4.95 17.43
CA MET A 286 16.92 -5.43 18.27
C MET A 286 17.56 -4.29 19.10
N PHE A 287 17.70 -3.10 18.53
CA PHE A 287 18.20 -1.94 19.27
C PHE A 287 17.20 -1.43 20.32
N ALA A 288 15.90 -1.37 19.97
CA ALA A 288 14.85 -0.91 20.87
C ALA A 288 14.70 -1.83 22.10
N THR A 289 14.69 -3.15 21.87
CA THR A 289 14.59 -4.16 22.93
C THR A 289 15.80 -4.16 23.87
N LYS A 290 17.02 -3.99 23.34
CA LYS A 290 18.24 -3.86 24.15
C LYS A 290 18.22 -2.62 25.07
N ASN A 291 17.64 -1.53 24.61
CA ASN A 291 17.50 -0.31 25.41
C ASN A 291 16.46 -0.48 26.53
N MET A 292 15.37 -1.25 26.29
CA MET A 292 14.40 -1.58 27.33
C MET A 292 14.99 -2.44 28.45
N THR A 293 15.87 -3.40 28.11
CA THR A 293 16.49 -4.27 29.11
C THR A 293 17.45 -3.51 30.01
N LYS A 294 18.19 -2.53 29.47
CA LYS A 294 19.06 -1.65 30.27
C LYS A 294 18.31 -0.72 31.21
N LEU A 295 17.13 -0.24 30.80
CA LEU A 295 16.28 0.65 31.60
C LEU A 295 15.61 -0.06 32.80
N LYS A 296 15.49 -1.39 32.77
CA LYS A 296 14.98 -2.19 33.91
C LYS A 296 16.05 -2.52 34.96
N LEU A 297 17.32 -2.21 34.70
CA LEU A 297 18.46 -2.51 35.57
C LEU A 297 19.00 -1.27 36.32
N GLN A 298 18.30 -0.14 36.22
CA GLN A 298 18.56 1.12 36.95
C GLN A 298 17.37 1.47 37.82
#